data_AF-A0A090QWZ8-F1
#
_entry.id   AF-A0A090QWZ8-F1
#
_cell.length_a   1.000
_cell.length_b   1.000
_cell.length_c   1.000
_cell.angle_alpha   90.00
_cell.angle_beta   90.00
_cell.angle_gamma   90.00
#
_symmetry.space_group_name_H-M   'P 1'
#
loop_
_entity.id
_entity.type
_entity.pdbx_description
1 polymer ?
#
loop_
_entity_poly.entity_id
_entity_poly.type
_entity_poly.pdbx_seq_one_letter_code
_entity_poly.pdbx_strand_id
1 'polypeptide(L)' 'MIAVGEETGQVDELLLEAADFYDREVDYDLKTLTAKIEPLLLLVVAGMVLLLALGIFLPMWGLLDVARGA' A
#
# COMPACT_ATOMS: atom_id res chain seq x y z
N MET A 1 -11.48 -14.77 27.84
CA MET A 1 -12.60 -15.10 26.96
C MET A 1 -12.95 -16.57 27.09
N ILE A 2 -12.14 -17.51 26.59
CA ILE A 2 -12.44 -18.95 26.61
C ILE A 2 -12.68 -19.52 28.03
N ALA A 3 -11.81 -19.24 29.01
CA ALA A 3 -11.98 -19.71 30.39
C ALA A 3 -13.22 -19.14 31.11
N VAL A 4 -13.75 -18.00 30.65
CA VAL A 4 -14.96 -17.37 31.21
C VAL A 4 -16.22 -17.99 30.58
N GLY A 5 -16.18 -18.34 29.29
CA GLY A 5 -17.27 -19.07 28.63
C GLY A 5 -17.44 -20.50 29.13
N GLU A 6 -16.36 -21.10 29.61
CA GLU A 6 -16.41 -22.43 30.24
C GLU A 6 -17.11 -22.39 31.60
N GLU A 7 -16.89 -21.32 32.39
CA GLU A 7 -17.60 -21.08 33.66
C GLU A 7 -19.09 -20.73 33.48
N THR A 8 -19.46 -20.07 32.38
CA THR A 8 -20.86 -19.69 32.09
C THR A 8 -21.61 -20.65 31.18
N GLY A 9 -20.92 -21.65 30.61
CA GLY A 9 -21.48 -22.59 29.63
C GLY A 9 -21.74 -21.99 28.25
N GLN A 10 -21.14 -20.85 27.92
CA GLN A 10 -21.35 -20.08 26.68
C GLN A 10 -20.13 -20.10 25.73
N VAL A 11 -19.31 -21.15 25.78
CA VAL A 11 -18.09 -21.27 24.97
C VAL A 11 -18.38 -21.10 23.46
N ASP A 12 -19.45 -21.71 22.95
CA ASP A 12 -19.82 -21.63 21.52
C ASP A 12 -20.08 -20.18 21.08
N GLU A 13 -20.75 -19.39 21.92
CA GLU A 13 -21.06 -17.97 21.64
C GLU A 13 -19.79 -17.12 21.67
N LEU A 14 -18.90 -17.35 22.64
CA LEU A 14 -17.62 -16.64 22.71
C LEU A 14 -16.66 -16.98 21.57
N LEU A 15 -16.71 -18.22 21.05
CA LEU A 15 -15.91 -18.62 19.89
C LEU A 15 -16.38 -17.93 18.61
N LEU A 16 -17.70 -17.77 18.43
CA LEU A 16 -18.27 -17.00 17.33
C LEU A 16 -17.89 -15.52 17.41
N GLU A 17 -17.96 -14.93 18.60
CA GLU A 17 -17.58 -13.52 18.78
C GLU A 17 -16.08 -13.29 18.54
N ALA A 18 -15.24 -14.25 18.92
CA ALA A 18 -13.82 -14.22 18.59
C ALA A 18 -13.57 -14.33 17.07
N ALA A 19 -14.28 -15.21 16.38
CA ALA A 19 -14.20 -15.32 14.92
C ALA A 19 -14.60 -13.99 14.24
N ASP A 20 -15.74 -13.42 14.63
CA ASP A 20 -16.20 -12.12 14.13
C ASP A 20 -15.22 -10.98 14.43
N PHE A 21 -14.54 -11.04 15.59
CA PHE A 21 -13.51 -10.06 15.94
C PHE A 21 -12.31 -10.15 15.00
N TYR A 22 -11.78 -11.36 14.79
CA TYR A 22 -10.63 -11.57 13.90
C TYR A 22 -10.96 -11.27 12.44
N ASP A 23 -12.15 -11.61 11.96
CA ASP A 23 -12.58 -11.26 10.60
C ASP A 23 -12.57 -9.73 10.40
N ARG A 24 -13.11 -8.97 11.37
CA ARG A 24 -13.08 -7.51 11.32
C ARG A 24 -11.66 -6.94 11.39
N GLU A 25 -10.79 -7.54 12.21
CA GLU A 25 -9.40 -7.13 12.33
C GLU A 25 -8.64 -7.37 11.02
N VAL A 26 -8.80 -8.54 10.42
CA VAL A 26 -8.21 -8.89 9.13
C VAL A 26 -8.72 -7.98 8.02
N ASP A 27 -10.02 -7.70 7.96
CA ASP A 27 -10.58 -6.77 6.97
C ASP A 27 -10.02 -5.35 7.13
N TYR A 28 -9.87 -4.88 8.36
CA TYR A 28 -9.28 -3.58 8.66
C TYR A 28 -7.81 -3.52 8.22
N ASP A 29 -7.05 -4.56 8.53
CA ASP A 29 -5.64 -4.68 8.17
C ASP A 29 -5.46 -4.75 6.66
N LEU A 30 -6.27 -5.54 5.95
CA LEU A 30 -6.26 -5.62 4.49
C LEU A 30 -6.57 -4.26 3.85
N LYS A 31 -7.55 -3.54 4.38
CA LYS A 31 -7.88 -2.19 3.90
C LYS A 31 -6.72 -1.22 4.12
N THR A 32 -6.09 -1.30 5.28
CA THR A 32 -4.94 -0.46 5.64
C THR A 32 -3.70 -0.79 4.79
N LEU A 33 -3.45 -2.08 4.55
CA LEU A 33 -2.39 -2.56 3.66
C LEU A 33 -2.61 -2.06 2.23
N THR A 34 -3.83 -2.23 1.71
CA THR A 34 -4.20 -1.77 0.35
C THR A 34 -4.01 -0.26 0.21
N ALA A 35 -4.44 0.53 1.20
CA ALA A 35 -4.27 1.99 1.21
C ALA A 35 -2.79 2.44 1.22
N LYS A 36 -1.88 1.61 1.76
CA LYS A 36 -0.43 1.88 1.73
C LYS A 36 0.24 1.41 0.43
N ILE A 37 -0.31 0.39 -0.23
CA ILE A 37 0.21 -0.11 -1.52
C ILE A 37 -0.01 0.92 -2.63
N GLU A 38 -1.15 1.62 -2.63
CA GLU A 38 -1.48 2.63 -3.64
C GLU A 38 -0.40 3.73 -3.81
N PRO A 39 0.03 4.47 -2.75
CA PRO A 39 1.06 5.49 -2.89
C PRO A 39 2.43 4.92 -3.30
N LEU A 40 2.74 3.68 -2.91
CA LEU A 40 3.98 3.01 -3.33
C LEU A 40 3.99 2.76 -4.85
N LEU A 41 2.88 2.27 -5.40
CA LEU A 41 2.74 2.07 -6.84
C LEU A 41 2.88 3.38 -7.61
N LEU A 42 2.27 4.47 -7.12
CA LEU A 42 2.41 5.79 -7.72
C LEU A 42 3.85 6.30 -7.71
N LEU A 43 4.61 6.08 -6.62
CA LEU A 43 6.03 6.43 -6.56
C LEU A 43 6.86 5.68 -7.59
N VAL A 44 6.61 4.38 -7.77
CA VAL A 44 7.31 3.57 -8.78
C VAL A 44 7.01 4.09 -10.18
N VAL A 45 5.73 4.31 -10.50
CA VAL A 45 5.30 4.84 -11.80
C VAL A 45 5.90 6.23 -12.05
N ALA A 46 5.85 7.13 -11.06
CA ALA A 46 6.44 8.46 -11.15
C ALA A 46 7.96 8.40 -11.40
N GLY A 47 8.66 7.48 -10.71
CA GLY A 47 10.09 7.24 -10.94
C GLY A 47 10.40 6.75 -12.36
N MET A 48 9.58 5.83 -12.89
CA MET A 48 9.72 5.36 -14.27
C MET A 48 9.50 6.49 -15.28
N VAL A 49 8.46 7.30 -15.10
CA VAL A 49 8.18 8.45 -15.98
C VAL A 49 9.30 9.48 -15.90
N LEU A 50 9.83 9.75 -14.70
CA LEU A 50 10.95 10.67 -14.52
C LEU A 50 12.21 10.18 -15.25
N LEU A 51 12.53 8.89 -15.16
CA LEU A 51 13.66 8.29 -15.89
C LEU A 51 13.52 8.47 -17.40
N LEU A 52 12.32 8.20 -17.94
CA LEU A 52 12.05 8.39 -19.36
C LEU A 52 12.14 9.86 -19.77
N ALA A 53 11.59 10.76 -18.96
CA ALA A 53 11.65 12.19 -19.19
C ALA A 53 13.10 12.68 -19.22
N LEU A 54 13.91 12.35 -18.21
CA LEU A 54 15.32 12.73 -18.16
C LEU A 54 16.10 12.19 -19.37
N GLY A 55 15.82 10.96 -19.81
CA GLY A 55 16.43 10.37 -21.00
C GLY A 55 16.16 11.17 -22.28
N ILE A 56 15.05 11.91 -22.36
CA ILE A 56 14.71 12.74 -23.52
C ILE A 56 15.17 14.19 -23.33
N PHE A 57 14.93 14.77 -22.15
CA PHE A 57 15.22 16.19 -21.90
C PHE A 57 16.72 16.49 -21.78
N LEU A 58 17.54 15.59 -21.20
CA LEU A 58 18.99 15.78 -21.10
C LEU A 58 19.68 15.96 -22.46
N PRO A 59 19.52 15.07 -23.46
CA PRO A 59 20.15 15.26 -24.77
C PRO A 59 19.53 16.43 -25.54
N MET A 60 18.24 16.73 -25.32
CA MET A 60 17.59 17.88 -25.92
C MET A 60 18.23 19.20 -25.47
N TRP A 61 18.55 19.35 -24.19
CA TRP A 61 19.29 20.52 -23.69
C TRP A 61 20.71 20.59 -24.25
N GLY A 62 21.42 19.45 -24.32
CA GLY A 62 22.75 19.41 -24.93
C GLY A 62 22.74 19.87 -26.41
N LEU A 63 21.74 19.45 -27.18
CA LEU A 63 21.54 19.93 -28.56
C LEU A 63 21.25 21.43 -28.62
N LEU A 64 20.52 21.96 -27.63
CA LEU A 64 20.14 23.37 -27.57
C LEU A 64 21.33 24.27 -27.21
N ASP A 65 22.24 23.80 -26.37
CA ASP A 65 23.50 24.49 -26.04
C ASP A 65 24.43 24.56 -27.27
N VAL A 66 24.62 23.44 -27.98
CA VAL A 66 25.39 23.40 -29.24
C VAL A 66 24.76 24.32 -30.30
N ALA A 67 23.43 24.32 -30.41
CA ALA A 67 22.72 25.19 -31.36
C ALA A 67 22.83 26.69 -31.01
N ARG A 68 23.05 27.03 -29.74
CA ARG A 68 23.28 28.42 -29.29
C ARG A 68 24.73 28.89 -29.47
N GLY A 69 25.62 28.04 -29.97
CA GLY A 69 27.00 28.42 -30.30
C GLY A 69 27.90 28.61 -29.07
N ALA A 70 27.60 27.92 -27.97
CA ALA A 70 28.51 27.71 -26.86
C ALA A 70 29.30 26.40 -27.04
#